data_AF-A0AAW1HS65-F1
#
_entry.id   AF-A0AAW1HS65-F1
#
_cell.length_a   1.000
_cell.length_b   1.000
_cell.length_c   1.000
_cell.angle_alpha   90.00
_cell.angle_beta   90.00
_cell.angle_gamma   90.00
#
_symmetry.space_group_name_H-M   'P 1'
#
loop_
_entity.id
_entity.type
_entity.pdbx_description
1 polymer ?
#
loop_
_entity_poly.entity_id
_entity_poly.type
_entity_poly.pdbx_seq_one_letter_code
_entity_poly.pdbx_strand_id
1 'polypeptide(L)'
;MSAHLLCLTSGSGLPIFTRSKGSSEALPFSVIGSLNGVHMYSKSHQMTLFNTSTEDYCFVWNEFQESIVLIGIAAGCTKQVLQKVLQSCFNAMVC
;
A
#
# COMPACT_ATOMS: atom_id res chain seq x y z
N MET A 1 12.69 -12.84 0.86
CA MET A 1 11.58 -12.11 0.21
C MET A 1 10.61 -11.71 1.31
N SER A 2 10.45 -10.40 1.54
CA SER A 2 9.48 -9.85 2.49
C SER A 2 8.45 -9.01 1.73
N ALA A 3 7.19 -9.07 2.16
CA ALA A 3 6.13 -8.24 1.60
C ALA A 3 5.16 -7.80 2.69
N HIS A 4 4.67 -6.58 2.57
CA HIS A 4 3.60 -6.00 3.39
C HIS A 4 2.49 -5.51 2.48
N LEU A 5 1.26 -5.74 2.92
CA LEU A 5 0.05 -5.24 2.30
C LEU A 5 -0.74 -4.50 3.36
N LEU A 6 -1.04 -3.23 3.09
CA LEU A 6 -1.83 -2.37 3.94
C LEU A 6 -3.11 -2.03 3.19
N CYS A 7 -4.26 -2.17 3.85
CA CYS A 7 -5.53 -1.68 3.36
C CYS A 7 -6.04 -0.62 4.32
N LEU A 8 -6.18 0.61 3.83
CA LEU A 8 -6.58 1.77 4.61
C LEU A 8 -7.87 2.34 4.03
N THR A 9 -8.64 3.02 4.87
CA THR A 9 -9.71 3.90 4.38
C THR A 9 -9.11 5.14 3.71
N SER A 10 -9.61 5.52 2.54
CA SER A 10 -9.07 6.63 1.75
C SER A 10 -9.16 7.98 2.49
N GLY A 11 -10.29 8.23 3.17
CA GLY A 11 -10.52 9.53 3.83
C GLY A 11 -9.78 9.71 5.15
N SER A 12 -9.69 8.67 5.98
CA SER A 12 -9.14 8.79 7.35
C SER A 12 -7.77 8.15 7.53
N GLY A 13 -7.33 7.30 6.60
CA GLY A 13 -6.10 6.53 6.74
C GLY A 13 -6.18 5.40 7.77
N LEU A 14 -7.36 5.14 8.35
CA LEU A 14 -7.53 4.05 9.32
C LEU A 14 -7.28 2.69 8.66
N PRO A 15 -6.44 1.83 9.26
CA PRO A 15 -6.20 0.50 8.74
C PRO A 15 -7.44 -0.39 8.86
N ILE A 16 -7.88 -0.95 7.73
CA ILE A 16 -8.89 -2.01 7.65
C ILE A 16 -8.22 -3.34 7.95
N PHE A 17 -7.07 -3.61 7.33
CA PHE A 17 -6.21 -4.72 7.68
C PHE A 17 -4.76 -4.46 7.29
N THR A 18 -3.87 -5.23 7.92
CA THR A 18 -2.48 -5.35 7.52
C THR A 18 -2.11 -6.83 7.38
N ARG A 19 -1.27 -7.13 6.40
CA ARG A 19 -0.72 -8.48 6.17
C ARG A 19 0.75 -8.36 5.87
N SER A 20 1.55 -9.25 6.43
CA SER A 20 2.95 -9.42 6.07
C SER A 20 3.23 -10.86 5.65
N LYS A 21 4.23 -11.05 4.80
CA LYS A 21 4.72 -12.36 4.36
C LYS A 21 6.25 -12.36 4.40
N GLY A 22 6.82 -13.45 4.90
CA GLY A 22 8.26 -13.62 5.11
C GLY A 22 8.68 -13.30 6.54
N SER A 23 9.98 -13.16 6.77
CA SER A 23 10.58 -12.89 8.08
C SER A 23 10.47 -11.43 8.54
N SER A 24 9.44 -10.71 8.09
CA SER A 24 9.28 -9.29 8.40
C SER A 24 8.17 -9.09 9.41
N GLU A 25 8.52 -8.40 10.50
CA GLU A 25 7.59 -8.02 11.56
C GLU A 25 6.47 -7.12 11.02
N ALA A 26 5.37 -7.03 11.77
CA ALA A 26 4.31 -6.08 11.44
C ALA A 26 4.88 -4.66 11.45
N LEU A 27 4.50 -3.84 10.46
CA LEU A 27 4.93 -2.46 10.41
C LEU A 27 4.34 -1.68 11.59
N PRO A 28 5.14 -0.84 12.28
CA PRO A 28 4.63 0.03 13.33
C PRO A 28 3.52 0.94 12.80
N PHE A 29 2.54 1.24 13.65
CA PHE A 29 1.41 2.11 13.30
C PHE A 29 1.87 3.50 12.81
N SER A 30 2.96 4.02 13.36
CA SER A 30 3.59 5.27 12.92
C SER A 30 4.02 5.21 11.45
N VAL A 31 4.62 4.10 11.00
CA VAL A 31 5.06 3.90 9.61
C VAL A 31 3.85 3.83 8.68
N ILE A 32 2.79 3.14 9.09
CA ILE A 32 1.53 3.09 8.34
C ILE A 32 0.95 4.49 8.17
N GLY A 33 0.91 5.28 9.25
CA GLY A 33 0.46 6.67 9.24
C GLY A 33 1.31 7.55 8.31
N SER A 34 2.63 7.40 8.33
CA SER A 34 3.53 8.14 7.43
C SER A 34 3.28 7.79 5.95
N LEU A 35 3.11 6.52 5.61
CA LEU A 35 2.82 6.09 4.23
C LEU A 35 1.48 6.63 3.72
N ASN A 36 0.47 6.67 4.59
CA ASN A 36 -0.79 7.33 4.27
C ASN A 36 -0.60 8.85 4.10
N GLY A 37 0.23 9.47 4.94
CA GLY A 37 0.58 10.89 4.82
C GLY A 37 1.16 11.25 3.45
N VAL A 38 2.05 10.41 2.90
CA VAL A 38 2.62 10.61 1.55
C VAL A 38 1.53 10.53 0.46
N HIS A 39 0.61 9.57 0.58
CA HIS A 39 -0.53 9.47 -0.32
C HIS A 39 -1.43 10.70 -0.24
N MET A 40 -1.81 11.11 0.98
CA MET A 40 -2.66 12.28 1.23
C MET A 40 -2.02 13.59 0.75
N TYR A 41 -0.71 13.75 0.91
CA TYR A 41 0.02 14.90 0.40
C TYR A 41 -0.04 14.98 -1.14
N SER A 42 0.10 13.85 -1.82
CA SER A 42 -0.03 13.81 -3.28
C SER A 42 -1.47 14.16 -3.70
N LYS A 43 -2.45 13.57 -3.01
CA LYS A 43 -3.88 13.80 -3.25
C LYS A 43 -4.29 15.26 -3.02
N SER A 44 -3.72 15.93 -2.00
CA SER A 44 -4.00 17.35 -1.74
C SER A 44 -3.54 18.28 -2.87
N HIS A 45 -2.60 17.82 -3.69
CA HIS A 45 -2.12 18.52 -4.90
C HIS A 45 -2.76 18.02 -6.18
N GLN A 46 -3.86 17.25 -6.09
CA GLN A 46 -4.55 16.62 -7.23
C GLN A 46 -3.64 15.67 -8.04
N MET A 47 -2.64 15.09 -7.38
CA MET A 47 -1.70 14.14 -7.98
C MET A 47 -1.97 12.72 -7.48
N THR A 48 -1.88 11.75 -8.39
CA THR A 48 -1.97 10.32 -8.05
C THR A 48 -0.59 9.74 -7.82
N LEU A 49 -0.35 9.21 -6.62
CA LEU A 49 0.87 8.48 -6.30
C LEU A 49 0.72 7.02 -6.74
N PHE A 50 1.55 6.57 -7.69
CA PHE A 50 1.49 5.20 -8.20
C PHE A 50 2.48 4.26 -7.50
N ASN A 51 3.76 4.63 -7.48
CA ASN A 51 4.82 3.79 -6.95
C ASN A 51 6.08 4.59 -6.62
N THR A 52 6.94 4.00 -5.79
CA THR A 52 8.32 4.43 -5.62
C THR A 52 9.21 3.22 -5.33
N SER A 53 10.51 3.41 -5.26
CA SER A 53 11.47 2.37 -4.93
C SER A 53 12.65 2.95 -4.16
N THR A 54 13.14 2.19 -3.19
CA THR A 54 14.46 2.37 -2.59
C THR A 54 15.40 1.28 -3.12
N GLU A 55 16.64 1.22 -2.62
CA GLU A 55 17.60 0.18 -3.01
C GLU A 55 17.05 -1.24 -2.74
N ASP A 56 16.35 -1.41 -1.62
CA ASP A 56 15.89 -2.73 -1.17
C ASP A 56 14.39 -3.00 -1.40
N TYR A 57 13.56 -1.95 -1.48
CA TYR A 57 12.11 -2.08 -1.45
C TYR A 57 11.41 -1.39 -2.62
N CYS A 58 10.35 -2.02 -3.12
CA CYS A 58 9.39 -1.40 -4.01
C CYS A 58 8.09 -1.08 -3.25
N PHE A 59 7.52 0.07 -3.56
CA PHE A 59 6.29 0.57 -2.96
C PHE A 59 5.27 0.86 -4.06
N VAL A 60 4.02 0.46 -3.87
CA VAL A 60 2.91 0.73 -4.80
C VAL A 60 1.70 1.18 -3.99
N TRP A 61 1.05 2.26 -4.43
CA TRP A 61 -0.22 2.73 -3.91
C TRP A 61 -1.29 2.54 -4.99
N ASN A 62 -2.46 2.09 -4.59
CA ASN A 62 -3.61 2.09 -5.47
C ASN A 62 -4.88 2.42 -4.68
N GLU A 63 -5.56 3.47 -5.10
CA GLU A 63 -6.82 3.93 -4.50
C GLU A 63 -7.99 3.39 -5.33
N PHE A 64 -8.95 2.77 -4.66
CA PHE A 64 -10.11 2.15 -5.29
C PHE A 64 -11.38 2.86 -4.85
N GLN A 65 -12.13 3.34 -5.85
CA GLN A 65 -13.46 3.96 -5.70
C GLN A 65 -13.51 5.07 -4.64
N GLU A 66 -12.39 5.80 -4.45
CA GLU A 66 -12.26 6.84 -3.43
C GLU A 66 -12.60 6.38 -2.00
N SER A 67 -12.61 5.06 -1.78
CA SER A 67 -13.10 4.44 -0.55
C SER A 67 -11.95 3.82 0.23
N ILE A 68 -11.09 3.07 -0.46
CA ILE A 68 -9.97 2.36 0.15
C ILE A 68 -8.67 2.58 -0.62
N VAL A 69 -7.56 2.58 0.11
CA VAL A 69 -6.21 2.67 -0.42
C VAL A 69 -5.48 1.39 -0.04
N LEU A 70 -5.02 0.66 -1.06
CA LEU A 70 -4.09 -0.44 -0.86
C LEU A 70 -2.66 0.05 -1.07
N ILE A 71 -1.78 -0.31 -0.14
CA ILE A 71 -0.35 -0.01 -0.20
C ILE A 71 0.41 -1.33 -0.13
N GLY A 72 1.20 -1.61 -1.17
CA GLY A 72 2.11 -2.75 -1.20
C GLY A 72 3.54 -2.30 -0.97
N ILE A 73 4.28 -3.08 -0.18
CA ILE A 73 5.71 -2.88 0.07
C ILE A 73 6.37 -4.24 -0.06
N ALA A 74 7.44 -4.38 -0.82
CA ALA A 74 8.12 -5.66 -0.92
C ALA A 74 9.58 -5.54 -1.34
N ALA A 75 10.41 -6.43 -0.78
CA ALA A 75 11.81 -6.60 -1.14
C ALA A 75 11.99 -7.82 -2.06
N GLY A 76 12.71 -7.62 -3.17
CA GLY A 76 12.98 -8.66 -4.16
C GLY A 76 11.81 -8.95 -5.12
N CYS A 77 10.93 -7.98 -5.37
CA CYS A 77 9.87 -8.09 -6.39
C CYS A 77 9.77 -6.83 -7.24
N THR A 78 9.15 -6.93 -8.42
CA THR A 78 8.91 -5.76 -9.27
C THR A 78 7.63 -5.02 -8.90
N LYS A 79 7.59 -3.72 -9.19
CA LYS A 79 6.40 -2.87 -9.02
C LYS A 79 5.17 -3.42 -9.75
N GLN A 80 5.35 -4.01 -10.95
CA GLN A 80 4.23 -4.59 -11.70
C GLN A 80 3.62 -5.82 -11.01
N VAL A 81 4.45 -6.67 -10.40
CA VAL A 81 3.97 -7.83 -9.64
C VAL A 81 3.18 -7.34 -8.43
N LEU A 82 3.71 -6.37 -7.70
CA LEU A 82 3.04 -5.80 -6.54
C LEU A 82 1.70 -5.17 -6.92
N GLN A 83 1.65 -4.40 -8.01
CA GLN A 83 0.42 -3.80 -8.53
C GLN A 83 -0.66 -4.85 -8.88
N LYS A 84 -0.27 -5.98 -9.47
CA LYS A 84 -1.19 -7.10 -9.71
C LYS A 84 -1.71 -7.69 -8.40
N VAL A 85 -0.87 -7.83 -7.39
CA VAL A 85 -1.29 -8.31 -6.06
C VAL A 85 -2.30 -7.37 -5.42
N LEU A 86 -2.10 -6.05 -5.49
CA LEU A 86 -3.08 -5.08 -4.99
C LEU A 86 -4.43 -5.24 -5.70
N GLN A 87 -4.42 -5.36 -7.04
CA GLN A 87 -5.66 -5.55 -7.81
C GLN A 87 -6.37 -6.85 -7.45
N SER A 88 -5.64 -7.96 -7.36
CA SER A 88 -6.21 -9.25 -6.97
C SER A 88 -6.76 -9.20 -5.54
N CYS A 89 -6.10 -8.50 -4.62
CA CYS A 89 -6.61 -8.33 -3.25
C CYS A 89 -7.89 -7.51 -3.23
N PHE A 90 -7.97 -6.42 -4.00
CA PHE A 90 -9.19 -5.63 -4.11
C PHE A 90 -10.35 -6.49 -4.63
N ASN A 91 -10.14 -7.19 -5.73
CA ASN A 91 -11.15 -8.06 -6.32
C ASN A 91 -11.62 -9.13 -5.31
N ALA A 92 -10.71 -9.74 -4.56
CA ALA A 92 -11.07 -10.74 -3.54
C ALA A 92 -11.84 -10.17 -2.34
N MET A 93 -11.80 -8.85 -2.09
CA MET A 93 -12.58 -8.23 -1.02
C MET A 93 -14.02 -7.92 -1.43
N VAL A 94 -14.26 -7.68 -2.72
CA VAL A 94 -15.56 -7.21 -3.24
C VAL A 94 -16.34 -8.29 -4.00
N CYS A 95 -15.71 -9.45 -4.28
CA CYS A 95 -16.36 -10.65 -4.78
C CYS A 95 -17.04 -11.45 -3.66
#